data_AF-A0A844NZL7-F1
#
_entry.id   AF-A0A844NZL7-F1
#
_cell.length_a   1.000
_cell.length_b   1.000
_cell.length_c   1.000
_cell.angle_alpha   90.00
_cell.angle_beta   90.00
_cell.angle_gamma   90.00
#
_symmetry.space_group_name_H-M   'P 1'
#
loop_
_entity.id
_entity.type
_entity.pdbx_description
1 polymer ?
#
loop_
_entity_poly.entity_id
_entity_poly.type
_entity_poly.pdbx_seq_one_letter_code
_entity_poly.pdbx_strand_id
1 'polypeptide(L)'
;MFLIMSSAYVDQALKSEFGSLPPCMLPLGNRRLFQHQVLSAPQGTDVFLTLPEEYEVNESDQDWFTQHSVTIVRTPSNISLGAAIVAALNLIEQKANSDLHILFGDTLITPLPNGNDIVAIAETNDNYDWARTSLNSGTFIEGALSDSLDAEQAVTGYFKFSQPKELVRSLTRSHWDFIKGLNDYSKQVGLTSVQISNWLDFGHINTYYHSKANFTTQRAFNSLKITPEWIEKSSEKQDKIKAEAHWFKTIPYSMRGYTPQYLGDFTNKEYGFSYRLEYLYYTALNELFVFGNLPTSTWNQILSSCLKFIELEKSESSEKTETILDELFGDKTEQRVQEYCVTHNIQLNEKWNYNQEFSASISDLIQVSQANLPSSKQVSTVMHGDFCFSNILYDFRTSRVKTIDPRGISPSGEITIYGDYRYDVAKLSHSILGMYDWIIAGNYNVDINHRDIQFELNGLNKHKETQKTFVLLVMKHYGIKAKQLYAMQIQLFLSMLPLHADDKKRQKALFANAFRIYKLLMKED
;
A
#
# COMPACT_ATOMS: atom_id res chain seq x y z
N MET A 1 -4.03 9.97 -27.95
CA MET A 1 -2.85 9.89 -27.05
C MET A 1 -3.31 10.22 -25.64
N PHE A 2 -2.82 9.48 -24.64
CA PHE A 2 -3.10 9.74 -23.22
C PHE A 2 -1.79 10.03 -22.48
N LEU A 3 -1.64 11.23 -21.95
CA LEU A 3 -0.42 11.72 -21.31
C LEU A 3 -0.67 11.98 -19.83
N ILE A 4 -0.02 11.20 -18.97
CA ILE A 4 0.00 11.40 -17.52
C ILE A 4 1.21 12.26 -17.17
N MET A 5 0.99 13.43 -16.57
CA MET A 5 2.01 14.41 -16.25
C MET A 5 2.48 14.26 -14.79
N SER A 6 3.64 13.65 -14.57
CA SER A 6 4.22 13.44 -13.23
C SER A 6 5.71 13.79 -13.16
N SER A 7 6.12 14.86 -13.85
CA SER A 7 7.52 15.30 -13.96
C SER A 7 8.09 15.97 -12.72
N ALA A 8 7.26 16.36 -11.75
CA ALA A 8 7.68 16.99 -10.50
C ALA A 8 7.65 15.99 -9.34
N TYR A 9 8.17 16.41 -8.18
CA TYR A 9 8.00 15.68 -6.93
C TYR A 9 6.81 16.25 -6.14
N VAL A 10 6.22 15.41 -5.28
CA VAL A 10 5.18 15.83 -4.35
C VAL A 10 5.67 16.93 -3.39
N ASP A 11 4.72 17.68 -2.82
CA ASP A 11 5.00 18.77 -1.88
C ASP A 11 5.71 18.30 -0.61
N GLN A 12 6.18 19.26 0.21
CA GLN A 12 6.94 18.95 1.41
C GLN A 12 6.14 18.13 2.45
N ALA A 13 4.82 18.29 2.51
CA ALA A 13 3.98 17.56 3.46
C ALA A 13 3.89 16.08 3.06
N LEU A 14 3.53 15.79 1.81
CA LEU A 14 3.53 14.44 1.25
C LEU A 14 4.93 13.83 1.27
N LYS A 15 5.97 14.60 0.95
CA LYS A 15 7.37 14.14 0.99
C LYS A 15 7.81 13.71 2.39
N SER A 16 7.27 14.33 3.45
CA SER A 16 7.57 13.96 4.83
C SER A 16 7.01 12.59 5.24
N GLU A 17 5.91 12.16 4.63
CA GLU A 17 5.24 10.88 4.92
C GLU A 17 5.61 9.77 3.94
N PHE A 18 5.78 10.09 2.65
CA PHE A 18 6.03 9.11 1.60
C PHE A 18 7.45 9.15 1.04
N GLY A 19 8.25 10.15 1.40
CA GLY A 19 9.56 10.39 0.78
C GLY A 19 9.46 11.11 -0.57
N SER A 20 10.62 11.31 -1.22
CA SER A 20 10.67 11.99 -2.52
C SER A 20 10.11 11.09 -3.61
N LEU A 21 8.84 11.27 -3.95
CA LEU A 21 8.13 10.55 -5.00
C LEU A 21 7.52 11.52 -6.02
N PRO A 22 7.50 11.16 -7.30
CA PRO A 22 6.60 11.78 -8.27
C PRO A 22 5.13 11.50 -7.88
N PRO A 23 4.19 12.42 -8.13
CA PRO A 23 2.78 12.25 -7.75
C PRO A 23 2.15 10.93 -8.19
N CYS A 24 2.37 10.49 -9.44
CA CYS A 24 1.78 9.23 -9.94
C CYS A 24 2.33 7.97 -9.25
N MET A 25 3.43 8.12 -8.50
CA MET A 25 4.04 7.03 -7.73
C MET A 25 3.47 6.94 -6.31
N LEU A 26 2.58 7.85 -5.88
CA LEU A 26 1.93 7.75 -4.57
C LEU A 26 1.15 6.42 -4.45
N PRO A 27 1.12 5.80 -3.26
CA PRO A 27 0.36 4.57 -3.05
C PRO A 27 -1.14 4.84 -2.99
N LEU A 28 -1.94 3.94 -3.56
CA LEU A 28 -3.39 3.91 -3.45
C LEU A 28 -3.89 2.46 -3.52
N GLY A 29 -4.35 1.92 -2.38
CA GLY A 29 -4.97 0.60 -2.31
C GLY A 29 -3.98 -0.53 -2.59
N ASN A 30 -2.82 -0.48 -1.92
CA ASN A 30 -1.70 -1.43 -2.09
C ASN A 30 -1.17 -1.54 -3.53
N ARG A 31 -1.26 -0.43 -4.28
CA ARG A 31 -0.82 -0.26 -5.67
C ARG A 31 -0.30 1.16 -5.87
N ARG A 32 0.42 1.41 -6.97
CA ARG A 32 0.80 2.76 -7.39
C ARG A 32 -0.38 3.49 -8.03
N LEU A 33 -0.48 4.81 -7.82
CA LEU A 33 -1.54 5.64 -8.40
C LEU A 33 -1.58 5.53 -9.94
N PHE A 34 -0.43 5.48 -10.60
CA PHE A 34 -0.35 5.33 -12.07
C PHE A 34 -1.09 4.10 -12.57
N GLN A 35 -1.18 3.01 -11.79
CA GLN A 35 -1.87 1.80 -12.25
C GLN A 35 -3.36 2.06 -12.42
N HIS A 36 -3.96 2.88 -11.55
CA HIS A 36 -5.36 3.27 -11.67
C HIS A 36 -5.55 4.33 -12.78
N GLN A 37 -4.59 5.24 -12.94
CA GLN A 37 -4.62 6.26 -14.00
C GLN A 37 -4.53 5.64 -15.40
N VAL A 38 -3.63 4.68 -15.61
CA VAL A 38 -3.50 3.97 -16.89
C VAL A 38 -4.77 3.18 -17.23
N LEU A 39 -5.43 2.58 -16.23
CA LEU A 39 -6.72 1.90 -16.43
C LEU A 39 -7.86 2.86 -16.79
N SER A 40 -7.75 4.16 -16.46
CA SER A 40 -8.73 5.17 -16.85
C SER A 40 -8.59 5.63 -18.31
N ALA A 41 -7.46 5.30 -18.97
CA ALA A 41 -7.19 5.75 -20.32
C ALA A 41 -8.24 5.21 -21.32
N PRO A 42 -8.67 6.01 -22.31
CA PRO A 42 -9.61 5.54 -23.33
C PRO A 42 -9.04 4.36 -24.13
N GLN A 43 -9.92 3.42 -24.52
CA GLN A 43 -9.50 2.25 -25.27
C GLN A 43 -8.86 2.64 -26.61
N GLY A 44 -7.73 2.01 -26.94
CA GLY A 44 -7.02 2.23 -28.20
C GLY A 44 -6.12 3.47 -28.23
N THR A 45 -5.96 4.20 -27.12
CA THR A 45 -4.98 5.28 -27.03
C THR A 45 -3.62 4.78 -26.56
N ASP A 46 -2.55 5.26 -27.19
CA ASP A 46 -1.18 5.10 -26.67
C ASP A 46 -1.03 5.91 -25.37
N VAL A 47 -0.46 5.28 -24.34
CA VAL A 47 -0.30 5.85 -22.99
C VAL A 47 1.16 6.26 -22.76
N PHE A 48 1.34 7.52 -22.38
CA PHE A 48 2.62 8.12 -22.03
C PHE A 48 2.55 8.62 -20.59
N LEU A 49 3.65 8.46 -19.85
CA LEU A 49 3.75 8.93 -18.47
C LEU A 49 5.07 9.67 -18.30
N THR A 50 5.01 10.91 -17.83
CA THR A 50 6.22 11.70 -17.57
C THR A 50 6.76 11.44 -16.18
N LEU A 51 8.09 11.35 -16.07
CA LEU A 51 8.81 11.26 -14.79
C LEU A 51 10.00 12.22 -14.79
N PRO A 52 10.46 12.67 -13.60
CA PRO A 52 11.74 13.38 -13.49
C PRO A 52 12.88 12.58 -14.15
N GLU A 53 13.83 13.28 -14.75
CA GLU A 53 15.03 12.67 -15.35
C GLU A 53 15.84 11.87 -14.33
N GLU A 54 15.93 12.40 -13.11
CA GLU A 54 16.67 11.86 -11.99
C GLU A 54 15.93 10.76 -11.21
N TYR A 55 14.64 10.50 -11.52
CA TYR A 55 13.86 9.53 -10.76
C TYR A 55 14.14 8.09 -11.21
N GLU A 56 14.73 7.29 -10.34
CA GLU A 56 14.96 5.87 -10.59
C GLU A 56 13.67 5.06 -10.39
N VAL A 57 13.20 4.44 -11.47
CA VAL A 57 12.06 3.52 -11.43
C VAL A 57 12.58 2.15 -10.99
N ASN A 58 11.92 1.52 -10.01
CA ASN A 58 12.30 0.18 -9.60
C ASN A 58 11.90 -0.86 -10.66
N GLU A 59 12.54 -2.02 -10.60
CA GLU A 59 12.36 -3.10 -11.57
C GLU A 59 10.90 -3.57 -11.70
N SER A 60 10.17 -3.73 -10.60
CA SER A 60 8.75 -4.12 -10.65
C SER A 60 7.87 -3.10 -11.37
N ASP A 61 8.05 -1.81 -11.08
CA ASP A 61 7.29 -0.74 -11.74
C ASP A 61 7.67 -0.67 -13.22
N GLN A 62 8.94 -0.88 -13.56
CA GLN A 62 9.44 -0.94 -14.94
C GLN A 62 8.84 -2.11 -15.73
N ASP A 63 8.84 -3.31 -15.15
CA ASP A 63 8.22 -4.51 -15.74
C ASP A 63 6.72 -4.28 -15.98
N TRP A 64 6.05 -3.63 -15.01
CA TRP A 64 4.64 -3.29 -15.14
C TRP A 64 4.41 -2.33 -16.31
N PHE A 65 5.22 -1.27 -16.47
CA PHE A 65 5.10 -0.34 -17.60
C PHE A 65 5.29 -1.07 -18.93
N THR A 66 6.27 -1.96 -19.04
CA THR A 66 6.50 -2.75 -20.26
C THR A 66 5.32 -3.67 -20.57
N GLN A 67 4.79 -4.39 -19.57
CA GLN A 67 3.64 -5.29 -19.74
C GLN A 67 2.37 -4.57 -20.19
N HIS A 68 2.19 -3.30 -19.78
CA HIS A 68 1.01 -2.50 -20.11
C HIS A 68 1.25 -1.51 -21.26
N SER A 69 2.39 -1.63 -21.97
CA SER A 69 2.75 -0.76 -23.11
C SER A 69 2.72 0.75 -22.76
N VAL A 70 3.14 1.10 -21.54
CA VAL A 70 3.26 2.50 -21.10
C VAL A 70 4.65 3.03 -21.47
N THR A 71 4.69 4.13 -22.21
CA THR A 71 5.95 4.78 -22.58
C THR A 71 6.33 5.84 -21.55
N ILE A 72 7.48 5.67 -20.89
CA ILE A 72 8.01 6.66 -19.96
C ILE A 72 8.73 7.78 -20.71
N VAL A 73 8.36 9.02 -20.42
CA VAL A 73 8.97 10.23 -20.98
C VAL A 73 9.71 10.96 -19.88
N ARG A 74 11.03 11.10 -20.00
CA ARG A 74 11.85 11.80 -19.01
C ARG A 74 11.88 13.29 -19.31
N THR A 75 11.60 14.10 -18.29
CA THR A 75 11.60 15.57 -18.41
C THR A 75 12.17 16.20 -17.15
N PRO A 76 12.78 17.40 -17.22
CA PRO A 76 13.30 18.10 -16.05
C PRO A 76 12.23 18.34 -14.98
N SER A 77 12.59 18.24 -13.70
CA SER A 77 11.68 18.44 -12.57
C SER A 77 11.47 19.91 -12.18
N ASN A 78 12.38 20.80 -12.56
CA ASN A 78 12.40 22.22 -12.15
C ASN A 78 11.94 23.17 -13.27
N ILE A 79 10.89 22.80 -13.99
CA ILE A 79 10.30 23.62 -15.06
C ILE A 79 8.81 23.85 -14.79
N SER A 80 8.24 24.91 -15.38
CA SER A 80 6.80 25.15 -15.27
C SER A 80 6.00 24.01 -15.91
N LEU A 81 4.75 23.85 -15.46
CA LEU A 81 3.84 22.87 -16.04
C LEU A 81 3.69 23.02 -17.56
N GLY A 82 3.55 24.26 -18.05
CA GLY A 82 3.47 24.54 -19.48
C GLY A 82 4.73 24.14 -20.24
N ALA A 83 5.92 24.34 -19.64
CA ALA A 83 7.19 23.90 -20.23
C ALA A 83 7.31 22.37 -20.22
N ALA A 84 6.87 21.70 -19.15
CA ALA A 84 6.86 20.24 -19.07
C ALA A 84 5.96 19.60 -20.13
N ILE A 85 4.76 20.17 -20.38
CA ILE A 85 3.86 19.71 -21.44
C ILE A 85 4.52 19.85 -22.81
N VAL A 86 5.09 21.03 -23.12
CA VAL A 86 5.78 21.26 -24.40
C VAL A 86 6.98 20.32 -24.57
N ALA A 87 7.78 20.11 -23.53
CA ALA A 87 8.90 19.19 -23.55
C ALA A 87 8.44 17.74 -23.82
N ALA A 88 7.44 17.26 -23.08
CA ALA A 88 6.88 15.92 -23.27
C ALA A 88 6.34 15.72 -24.69
N LEU A 89 5.56 16.67 -25.21
CA LEU A 89 4.97 16.59 -26.56
C LEU A 89 6.00 16.63 -27.69
N ASN A 90 7.17 17.26 -27.46
CA ASN A 90 8.27 17.25 -28.42
C ASN A 90 9.09 15.95 -28.39
N LEU A 91 9.14 15.27 -27.24
CA LEU A 91 9.83 13.98 -27.09
C LEU A 91 8.97 12.80 -27.58
N ILE A 92 7.65 12.96 -27.61
CA ILE A 92 6.72 11.94 -28.08
C ILE A 92 6.55 12.02 -29.60
N GLU A 93 6.75 10.89 -30.28
CA GLU A 93 6.39 10.77 -31.70
C GLU A 93 4.87 10.74 -31.86
N GLN A 94 4.29 11.88 -32.25
CA GLN A 94 2.83 11.99 -32.44
C GLN A 94 2.38 11.34 -33.74
N LYS A 95 1.42 10.41 -33.64
CA LYS A 95 0.61 9.99 -34.80
C LYS A 95 -0.16 11.22 -35.33
N ALA A 96 -0.16 11.40 -36.65
CA ALA A 96 -0.87 12.50 -37.29
C ALA A 96 -2.36 12.50 -36.89
N ASN A 97 -2.90 13.68 -36.57
CA ASN A 97 -4.31 13.92 -36.22
C ASN A 97 -4.85 13.07 -35.03
N SER A 98 -4.03 12.86 -33.99
CA SER A 98 -4.50 12.22 -32.76
C SER A 98 -4.88 13.24 -31.68
N ASP A 99 -6.08 13.07 -31.10
CA ASP A 99 -6.51 13.82 -29.92
C ASP A 99 -5.53 13.58 -28.75
N LEU A 100 -5.33 14.61 -27.93
CA LEU A 100 -4.49 14.56 -26.73
C LEU A 100 -5.34 14.63 -25.48
N HIS A 101 -5.22 13.64 -24.62
CA HIS A 101 -5.72 13.66 -23.25
C HIS A 101 -4.55 13.95 -22.32
N ILE A 102 -4.65 14.96 -21.46
CA ILE A 102 -3.68 15.24 -20.39
C ILE A 102 -4.34 14.94 -19.06
N LEU A 103 -3.67 14.18 -18.20
CA LEU A 103 -4.04 13.94 -16.81
C LEU A 103 -2.86 14.29 -15.91
N PHE A 104 -3.06 15.10 -14.87
CA PHE A 104 -2.00 15.35 -13.88
C PHE A 104 -1.74 14.12 -13.01
N GLY A 105 -0.48 13.94 -12.61
CA GLY A 105 0.01 12.74 -11.93
C GLY A 105 -0.58 12.53 -10.53
N ASP A 106 -1.11 13.57 -9.91
CA ASP A 106 -1.83 13.57 -8.64
C ASP A 106 -3.35 13.40 -8.79
N THR A 107 -3.86 13.25 -10.01
CA THR A 107 -5.30 13.24 -10.28
C THR A 107 -5.78 11.85 -10.69
N LEU A 108 -6.92 11.41 -10.15
CA LEU A 108 -7.65 10.25 -10.65
C LEU A 108 -9.12 10.61 -10.91
N ILE A 109 -9.59 10.32 -12.13
CA ILE A 109 -10.98 10.52 -12.55
C ILE A 109 -11.42 9.28 -13.29
N THR A 110 -12.45 8.59 -12.79
CA THR A 110 -12.98 7.36 -13.40
C THR A 110 -14.50 7.31 -13.29
N PRO A 111 -15.27 7.28 -14.40
CA PRO A 111 -14.83 7.43 -15.80
C PRO A 111 -14.38 8.86 -16.14
N LEU A 112 -13.57 9.01 -17.19
CA LEU A 112 -13.20 10.32 -17.75
C LEU A 112 -14.41 10.98 -18.44
N PRO A 113 -14.53 12.33 -18.41
CA PRO A 113 -15.62 13.02 -19.08
C PRO A 113 -15.50 12.93 -20.61
N ASN A 114 -16.65 12.88 -21.27
CA ASN A 114 -16.78 12.84 -22.73
C ASN A 114 -16.76 14.25 -23.33
N GLY A 115 -16.32 14.36 -24.59
CA GLY A 115 -16.26 15.63 -25.33
C GLY A 115 -14.97 15.77 -26.13
N ASN A 116 -14.80 16.91 -26.77
CA ASN A 116 -13.55 17.37 -27.40
C ASN A 116 -13.28 18.79 -26.89
N ASP A 117 -12.00 19.15 -26.75
CA ASP A 117 -11.61 20.48 -26.28
C ASP A 117 -12.28 20.82 -24.94
N ILE A 118 -12.01 19.98 -23.94
CA ILE A 118 -12.64 20.08 -22.61
C ILE A 118 -11.64 20.26 -21.49
N VAL A 119 -12.09 20.93 -20.42
CA VAL A 119 -11.45 21.00 -19.10
C VAL A 119 -12.40 20.39 -18.09
N ALA A 120 -11.94 19.40 -17.34
CA ALA A 120 -12.71 18.90 -16.21
C ALA A 120 -12.63 19.89 -15.04
N ILE A 121 -13.79 20.20 -14.46
CA ILE A 121 -13.92 21.08 -13.30
C ILE A 121 -14.75 20.41 -12.21
N ALA A 122 -14.46 20.69 -10.95
CA ALA A 122 -15.18 20.13 -9.82
C ALA A 122 -15.39 21.18 -8.73
N GLU A 123 -16.42 20.95 -7.92
CA GLU A 123 -16.63 21.70 -6.68
C GLU A 123 -15.60 21.26 -5.65
N THR A 124 -15.08 22.23 -4.90
CA THR A 124 -14.17 21.97 -3.79
C THR A 124 -14.47 22.90 -2.63
N ASN A 125 -14.39 22.35 -1.42
CA ASN A 125 -14.50 23.11 -0.17
C ASN A 125 -13.13 23.42 0.42
N ASP A 126 -12.05 22.91 -0.19
CA ASP A 126 -10.69 23.09 0.31
C ASP A 126 -10.06 24.38 -0.22
N ASN A 127 -9.28 25.06 0.62
CA ASN A 127 -8.65 26.33 0.28
C ASN A 127 -7.22 26.14 -0.25
N TYR A 128 -7.08 25.36 -1.33
CA TYR A 128 -5.81 25.20 -2.05
C TYR A 128 -5.74 26.14 -3.26
N ASP A 129 -4.50 26.47 -3.66
CA ASP A 129 -4.17 27.35 -4.79
C ASP A 129 -4.32 26.61 -6.15
N TRP A 130 -5.50 26.03 -6.39
CA TRP A 130 -5.81 25.45 -7.69
C TRP A 130 -6.11 26.53 -8.72
N ALA A 131 -5.94 26.19 -10.00
CA ALA A 131 -6.54 26.96 -11.07
C ALA A 131 -8.06 26.82 -11.03
N ARG A 132 -8.78 27.91 -11.30
CA ARG A 132 -10.22 28.03 -11.14
C ARG A 132 -10.87 28.64 -12.36
N THR A 133 -12.16 28.37 -12.52
CA THR A 133 -12.98 29.01 -13.53
C THR A 133 -14.40 29.24 -13.01
N SER A 134 -15.01 30.33 -13.48
CA SER A 134 -16.45 30.54 -13.32
C SER A 134 -17.14 29.96 -14.55
N LEU A 135 -18.21 29.18 -14.32
CA LEU A 135 -19.02 28.56 -15.37
C LEU A 135 -19.48 29.56 -16.45
N ASN A 136 -19.60 30.85 -16.09
CA ASN A 136 -20.11 31.91 -16.97
C ASN A 136 -19.03 32.66 -17.75
N SER A 137 -17.77 32.66 -17.31
CA SER A 137 -16.71 33.50 -17.90
C SER A 137 -15.87 32.78 -18.95
N GLY A 138 -15.80 31.45 -18.89
CA GLY A 138 -14.95 30.63 -19.76
C GLY A 138 -13.44 30.94 -19.65
N THR A 139 -13.05 31.74 -18.65
CA THR A 139 -11.68 32.19 -18.42
C THR A 139 -11.12 31.45 -17.20
N PHE A 140 -9.88 31.01 -17.29
CA PHE A 140 -9.17 30.30 -16.23
C PHE A 140 -8.24 31.27 -15.48
N ILE A 141 -8.25 31.21 -14.16
CA ILE A 141 -7.44 32.07 -13.27
C ILE A 141 -6.74 31.22 -12.21
N GLU A 142 -5.57 31.66 -11.73
CA GLU A 142 -4.88 31.05 -10.57
C GLU A 142 -5.27 31.79 -9.29
N GLY A 143 -5.53 31.07 -8.20
CA GLY A 143 -5.67 31.67 -6.86
C GLY A 143 -6.52 30.88 -5.86
N ALA A 144 -6.48 31.31 -4.61
CA ALA A 144 -7.37 30.87 -3.52
C ALA A 144 -8.81 31.34 -3.71
N LEU A 145 -9.75 30.85 -2.87
CA LEU A 145 -11.15 31.28 -2.88
C LEU A 145 -11.24 32.81 -2.80
N SER A 146 -11.80 33.42 -3.84
CA SER A 146 -12.26 34.80 -3.73
C SER A 146 -13.53 34.83 -2.86
N ASP A 147 -13.71 35.86 -2.03
CA ASP A 147 -14.96 36.12 -1.28
C ASP A 147 -16.13 36.50 -2.22
N SER A 148 -16.01 36.24 -3.53
CA SER A 148 -17.03 36.56 -4.51
C SER A 148 -18.17 35.53 -4.46
N LEU A 149 -19.39 36.00 -4.77
CA LEU A 149 -20.63 35.22 -4.72
C LEU A 149 -20.75 34.17 -5.83
N ASP A 150 -19.81 34.11 -6.77
CA ASP A 150 -19.81 33.13 -7.85
C ASP A 150 -19.14 31.83 -7.36
N ALA A 151 -19.81 30.70 -7.52
CA ALA A 151 -19.26 29.38 -7.19
C ALA A 151 -18.08 29.05 -8.12
N GLU A 152 -16.87 29.45 -7.73
CA GLU A 152 -15.63 29.10 -8.40
C GLU A 152 -15.43 27.58 -8.36
N GLN A 153 -15.23 26.96 -9.52
CA GLN A 153 -14.93 25.53 -9.63
C GLN A 153 -13.44 25.33 -9.88
N ALA A 154 -12.86 24.32 -9.24
CA ALA A 154 -11.46 23.96 -9.41
C ALA A 154 -11.25 23.19 -10.71
N VAL A 155 -10.18 23.51 -11.42
CA VAL A 155 -9.70 22.75 -12.57
C VAL A 155 -9.03 21.48 -12.07
N THR A 156 -9.58 20.31 -12.41
CA THR A 156 -9.23 19.04 -11.76
C THR A 156 -7.96 18.38 -12.30
N GLY A 157 -7.23 19.01 -13.22
CA GLY A 157 -6.03 18.42 -13.82
C GLY A 157 -6.27 17.44 -14.98
N TYR A 158 -7.51 17.34 -15.50
CA TYR A 158 -7.79 16.60 -16.74
C TYR A 158 -8.24 17.52 -17.88
N PHE A 159 -7.66 17.29 -19.04
CA PHE A 159 -7.88 18.06 -20.26
C PHE A 159 -7.96 17.15 -21.47
N LYS A 160 -8.78 17.51 -22.46
CA LYS A 160 -8.74 16.89 -23.78
C LYS A 160 -8.64 17.96 -24.84
N PHE A 161 -7.71 17.82 -25.77
CA PHE A 161 -7.44 18.76 -26.86
C PHE A 161 -7.51 18.04 -28.20
N SER A 162 -8.31 18.57 -29.13
CA SER A 162 -8.39 18.07 -30.52
C SER A 162 -7.21 18.55 -31.37
N GLN A 163 -6.55 19.65 -30.98
CA GLN A 163 -5.45 20.26 -31.73
C GLN A 163 -4.17 20.40 -30.88
N PRO A 164 -3.43 19.31 -30.60
CA PRO A 164 -2.23 19.35 -29.75
C PRO A 164 -1.15 20.34 -30.21
N LYS A 165 -1.00 20.53 -31.53
CA LYS A 165 -0.05 21.50 -32.09
C LYS A 165 -0.40 22.94 -31.76
N GLU A 166 -1.69 23.27 -31.69
CA GLU A 166 -2.13 24.61 -31.30
C GLU A 166 -1.98 24.82 -29.79
N LEU A 167 -2.14 23.78 -28.97
CA LEU A 167 -1.80 23.85 -27.55
C LEU A 167 -0.31 24.21 -27.35
N VAL A 168 0.60 23.53 -28.06
CA VAL A 168 2.04 23.83 -28.00
C VAL A 168 2.34 25.28 -28.41
N ARG A 169 1.71 25.78 -29.48
CA ARG A 169 1.85 27.18 -29.89
C ARG A 169 1.32 28.14 -28.83
N SER A 170 0.17 27.83 -28.24
CA SER A 170 -0.49 28.67 -27.24
C SER A 170 0.34 28.79 -25.95
N LEU A 171 0.91 27.66 -25.49
CA LEU A 171 1.85 27.62 -24.37
C LEU A 171 3.14 28.39 -24.70
N THR A 172 3.67 28.25 -25.92
CA THR A 172 4.89 28.95 -26.34
C THR A 172 4.67 30.47 -26.42
N ARG A 173 3.54 30.93 -26.99
CA ARG A 173 3.15 32.36 -27.00
C ARG A 173 2.97 32.93 -25.61
N SER A 174 2.52 32.10 -24.67
CA SER A 174 2.26 32.47 -23.28
C SER A 174 3.49 32.30 -22.37
N HIS A 175 4.70 32.18 -22.93
CA HIS A 175 5.95 31.99 -22.18
C HIS A 175 5.88 30.81 -21.19
N TRP A 176 5.27 29.70 -21.61
CA TRP A 176 5.12 28.47 -20.84
C TRP A 176 4.34 28.60 -19.52
N ASP A 177 3.57 29.68 -19.37
CA ASP A 177 2.55 29.81 -18.35
C ASP A 177 1.33 28.97 -18.75
N PHE A 178 0.97 28.00 -17.91
CA PHE A 178 -0.04 27.01 -18.24
C PHE A 178 -1.43 27.64 -18.36
N ILE A 179 -1.82 28.51 -17.44
CA ILE A 179 -3.15 29.11 -17.40
C ILE A 179 -3.31 30.16 -18.50
N LYS A 180 -2.30 30.99 -18.75
CA LYS A 180 -2.32 31.89 -19.91
C LYS A 180 -2.37 31.12 -21.23
N GLY A 181 -1.62 30.02 -21.35
CA GLY A 181 -1.65 29.16 -22.53
C GLY A 181 -2.99 28.46 -22.75
N LEU A 182 -3.65 28.02 -21.67
CA LEU A 182 -4.99 27.43 -21.72
C LEU A 182 -6.03 28.45 -22.19
N ASN A 183 -5.97 29.68 -21.66
CA ASN A 183 -6.80 30.79 -22.10
C ASN A 183 -6.55 31.18 -23.57
N ASP A 184 -5.29 31.16 -24.03
CA ASP A 184 -4.94 31.40 -25.43
C ASP A 184 -5.49 30.30 -26.35
N TYR A 185 -5.35 29.02 -25.96
CA TYR A 185 -5.95 27.90 -26.71
C TYR A 185 -7.47 28.03 -26.79
N SER A 186 -8.14 28.35 -25.68
CA SER A 186 -9.58 28.56 -25.61
C SER A 186 -10.06 29.64 -26.59
N LYS A 187 -9.28 30.71 -26.80
CA LYS A 187 -9.59 31.76 -27.79
C LYS A 187 -9.46 31.29 -29.24
N GLN A 188 -8.53 30.38 -29.53
CA GLN A 188 -8.25 29.92 -30.90
C GLN A 188 -9.14 28.77 -31.35
N VAL A 189 -9.38 27.79 -30.47
CA VAL A 189 -10.09 26.54 -30.78
C VAL A 189 -11.45 26.47 -30.08
N GLY A 190 -11.60 27.12 -28.93
CA GLY A 190 -12.70 26.90 -28.00
C GLY A 190 -12.34 25.84 -26.97
N LEU A 191 -12.75 26.05 -25.72
CA LEU A 191 -12.55 25.08 -24.65
C LEU A 191 -13.77 25.08 -23.73
N THR A 192 -14.36 23.90 -23.52
CA THR A 192 -15.60 23.75 -22.74
C THR A 192 -15.30 23.17 -21.36
N SER A 193 -15.75 23.84 -20.32
CA SER A 193 -15.66 23.30 -18.96
C SER A 193 -16.73 22.24 -18.72
N VAL A 194 -16.34 21.07 -18.20
CA VAL A 194 -17.23 19.95 -17.90
C VAL A 194 -17.19 19.67 -16.40
N GLN A 195 -18.32 19.88 -15.72
CA GLN A 195 -18.43 19.59 -14.30
C GLN A 195 -18.45 18.08 -14.03
N ILE A 196 -17.63 17.65 -13.07
CA ILE A 196 -17.53 16.26 -12.63
C ILE A 196 -17.63 16.15 -11.10
N SER A 197 -18.04 14.98 -10.61
CA SER A 197 -18.19 14.68 -9.17
C SER A 197 -17.28 13.54 -8.69
N ASN A 198 -16.57 12.89 -9.61
CA ASN A 198 -15.74 11.71 -9.37
C ASN A 198 -14.23 12.02 -9.39
N TRP A 199 -13.87 13.25 -9.05
CA TRP A 199 -12.48 13.68 -8.93
C TRP A 199 -11.88 13.24 -7.59
N LEU A 200 -10.72 12.58 -7.68
CA LEU A 200 -9.89 12.25 -6.55
C LEU A 200 -8.55 12.97 -6.72
N ASP A 201 -8.28 13.91 -5.81
CA ASP A 201 -7.05 14.68 -5.75
C ASP A 201 -6.06 14.09 -4.72
N PHE A 202 -4.82 13.92 -5.14
CA PHE A 202 -3.71 13.42 -4.33
C PHE A 202 -2.56 14.44 -4.25
N GLY A 203 -2.79 15.69 -4.66
CA GLY A 203 -1.75 16.74 -4.74
C GLY A 203 -1.31 17.28 -3.39
N HIS A 204 -2.17 17.20 -2.37
CA HIS A 204 -1.89 17.65 -1.01
C HIS A 204 -2.22 16.58 0.02
N ILE A 205 -1.62 16.67 1.21
CA ILE A 205 -1.76 15.64 2.24
C ILE A 205 -3.22 15.42 2.69
N ASN A 206 -4.02 16.49 2.84
CA ASN A 206 -5.41 16.35 3.28
C ASN A 206 -6.28 15.76 2.17
N THR A 207 -6.14 16.27 0.94
CA THR A 207 -6.90 15.76 -0.21
C THR A 207 -6.52 14.33 -0.53
N TYR A 208 -5.23 13.96 -0.44
CA TYR A 208 -4.76 12.58 -0.55
C TYR A 208 -5.53 11.63 0.37
N TYR A 209 -5.64 11.99 1.65
CA TYR A 209 -6.29 11.16 2.66
C TYR A 209 -7.81 11.09 2.48
N HIS A 210 -8.46 12.19 2.11
CA HIS A 210 -9.89 12.21 1.74
C HIS A 210 -10.16 11.35 0.50
N SER A 211 -9.35 11.51 -0.55
CA SER A 211 -9.44 10.77 -1.80
C SER A 211 -9.24 9.28 -1.58
N LYS A 212 -8.28 8.89 -0.74
CA LYS A 212 -8.06 7.49 -0.35
C LYS A 212 -9.26 6.90 0.38
N ALA A 213 -9.88 7.65 1.31
CA ALA A 213 -11.09 7.21 1.99
C ALA A 213 -12.24 6.99 0.99
N ASN A 214 -12.48 7.97 0.11
CA ASN A 214 -13.53 7.91 -0.91
C ASN A 214 -13.32 6.73 -1.89
N PHE A 215 -12.09 6.51 -2.33
CA PHE A 215 -11.73 5.40 -3.20
C PHE A 215 -12.03 4.04 -2.56
N THR A 216 -11.79 3.91 -1.25
CA THR A 216 -12.06 2.67 -0.52
C THR A 216 -13.57 2.45 -0.35
N THR A 217 -14.34 3.51 -0.11
CA THR A 217 -15.81 3.46 -0.03
C THR A 217 -16.46 2.97 -1.33
N GLN A 218 -15.94 3.39 -2.49
CA GLN A 218 -16.42 2.90 -3.80
C GLN A 218 -16.21 1.39 -3.99
N ARG A 219 -15.23 0.81 -3.27
CA ARG A 219 -14.87 -0.60 -3.34
C ARG A 219 -15.39 -1.43 -2.16
N ALA A 220 -16.30 -0.92 -1.34
CA ALA A 220 -16.83 -1.63 -0.18
C ALA A 220 -17.25 -3.07 -0.56
N PHE A 221 -16.35 -4.02 -0.28
CA PHE A 221 -16.61 -5.44 -0.35
C PHE A 221 -17.60 -5.74 0.77
N ASN A 222 -18.52 -6.69 0.56
CA ASN A 222 -19.69 -6.99 1.40
C ASN A 222 -19.45 -7.23 2.93
N SER A 223 -18.23 -7.03 3.45
CA SER A 223 -17.82 -7.14 4.85
C SER A 223 -17.37 -5.83 5.51
N LEU A 224 -17.12 -4.75 4.76
CA LEU A 224 -16.64 -3.46 5.30
C LEU A 224 -17.45 -2.28 4.77
N LYS A 225 -17.96 -1.44 5.68
CA LYS A 225 -18.59 -0.16 5.34
C LYS A 225 -17.78 0.98 5.93
N ILE A 226 -17.30 1.89 5.08
CA ILE A 226 -16.40 2.97 5.45
C ILE A 226 -17.11 4.31 5.25
N THR A 227 -16.95 5.19 6.22
CA THR A 227 -17.34 6.60 6.15
C THR A 227 -16.15 7.48 6.56
N PRO A 228 -16.22 8.80 6.33
CA PRO A 228 -15.21 9.73 6.83
C PRO A 228 -15.01 9.72 8.35
N GLU A 229 -15.96 9.18 9.12
CA GLU A 229 -15.97 9.17 10.58
C GLU A 229 -15.65 7.79 11.18
N TRP A 230 -16.10 6.72 10.52
CA TRP A 230 -16.01 5.37 11.08
C TRP A 230 -15.94 4.26 10.03
N ILE A 231 -15.42 3.12 10.47
CA ILE A 231 -15.42 1.84 9.74
C ILE A 231 -16.32 0.87 10.50
N GLU A 232 -17.27 0.24 9.81
CA GLU A 232 -18.07 -0.88 10.31
C GLU A 232 -17.55 -2.18 9.68
N LYS A 233 -17.22 -3.15 10.53
CA LYS A 233 -16.72 -4.46 10.11
C LYS A 233 -17.71 -5.55 10.49
N SER A 234 -17.95 -6.45 9.55
CA SER A 234 -18.83 -7.61 9.67
C SER A 234 -18.28 -8.80 8.86
N SER A 235 -18.74 -10.02 9.14
CA SER A 235 -18.31 -11.22 8.40
C SER A 235 -19.23 -12.40 8.68
N GLU A 236 -19.33 -13.35 7.75
CA GLU A 236 -19.95 -14.65 7.98
C GLU A 236 -19.30 -15.42 9.15
N LYS A 237 -18.00 -15.19 9.41
CA LYS A 237 -17.28 -15.75 10.56
C LYS A 237 -17.55 -14.94 11.83
N GLN A 238 -18.77 -15.05 12.35
CA GLN A 238 -19.28 -14.25 13.46
C GLN A 238 -18.41 -14.30 14.71
N ASP A 239 -17.83 -15.46 15.04
CA ASP A 239 -16.97 -15.61 16.22
C ASP A 239 -15.67 -14.79 16.09
N LYS A 240 -15.13 -14.66 14.86
CA LYS A 240 -13.96 -13.81 14.60
C LYS A 240 -14.29 -12.34 14.86
N ILE A 241 -15.44 -11.86 14.39
CA ILE A 241 -15.85 -10.46 14.57
C ILE A 241 -16.15 -10.16 16.04
N LYS A 242 -16.76 -11.10 16.77
CA LYS A 242 -16.96 -10.99 18.22
C LYS A 242 -15.64 -10.96 18.98
N ALA A 243 -14.67 -11.79 18.58
CA ALA A 243 -13.34 -11.82 19.15
C ALA A 243 -12.58 -10.48 18.96
N GLU A 244 -12.60 -9.95 17.74
CA GLU A 244 -12.04 -8.63 17.42
C GLU A 244 -12.68 -7.51 18.25
N ALA A 245 -14.02 -7.46 18.28
CA ALA A 245 -14.77 -6.48 19.05
C ALA A 245 -14.48 -6.57 20.56
N HIS A 246 -14.39 -7.80 21.09
CA HIS A 246 -14.00 -8.04 22.47
C HIS A 246 -12.61 -7.49 22.75
N TRP A 247 -11.64 -7.74 21.87
CA TRP A 247 -10.28 -7.25 22.04
C TRP A 247 -10.21 -5.72 22.17
N PHE A 248 -10.87 -4.98 21.27
CA PHE A 248 -10.92 -3.51 21.37
C PHE A 248 -11.64 -3.02 22.63
N LYS A 249 -12.69 -3.73 23.05
CA LYS A 249 -13.48 -3.39 24.23
C LYS A 249 -12.70 -3.59 25.53
N THR A 250 -11.84 -4.60 25.61
CA THR A 250 -11.18 -5.03 26.85
C THR A 250 -9.68 -4.72 26.93
N ILE A 251 -9.06 -4.19 25.88
CA ILE A 251 -7.64 -3.82 25.89
C ILE A 251 -7.32 -2.86 27.07
N PRO A 252 -6.16 -3.03 27.76
CA PRO A 252 -5.75 -2.16 28.85
C PRO A 252 -5.72 -0.66 28.50
N TYR A 253 -6.02 0.19 29.49
CA TYR A 253 -6.09 1.64 29.30
C TYR A 253 -4.77 2.25 28.78
N SER A 254 -3.63 1.70 29.24
CA SER A 254 -2.28 2.05 28.81
C SER A 254 -2.08 1.92 27.29
N MET A 255 -2.81 0.99 26.67
CA MET A 255 -2.67 0.63 25.26
C MET A 255 -3.72 1.27 24.34
N ARG A 256 -4.82 1.83 24.87
CA ARG A 256 -5.89 2.46 24.05
C ARG A 256 -5.39 3.61 23.18
N GLY A 257 -4.29 4.25 23.56
CA GLY A 257 -3.61 5.25 22.73
C GLY A 257 -3.03 4.71 21.42
N TYR A 258 -2.98 3.39 21.25
CA TYR A 258 -2.45 2.66 20.08
C TYR A 258 -3.55 2.02 19.24
N THR A 259 -4.82 2.22 19.54
CA THR A 259 -5.93 1.75 18.69
C THR A 259 -6.73 2.95 18.18
N PRO A 260 -7.53 2.80 17.11
CA PRO A 260 -8.65 3.70 16.86
C PRO A 260 -9.63 3.69 18.03
N GLN A 261 -10.48 4.71 18.14
CA GLN A 261 -11.56 4.67 19.12
C GLN A 261 -12.56 3.55 18.78
N TYR A 262 -12.87 2.70 19.76
CA TYR A 262 -13.94 1.72 19.65
C TYR A 262 -15.30 2.40 19.82
N LEU A 263 -16.16 2.31 18.80
CA LEU A 263 -17.46 2.99 18.76
C LEU A 263 -18.64 2.06 19.11
N GLY A 264 -18.35 0.82 19.51
CA GLY A 264 -19.33 -0.16 19.96
C GLY A 264 -19.59 -1.29 18.97
N ASP A 265 -20.22 -2.35 19.48
CA ASP A 265 -20.74 -3.50 18.74
C ASP A 265 -22.27 -3.50 18.73
N PHE A 266 -22.85 -4.08 17.68
CA PHE A 266 -24.29 -4.20 17.50
C PHE A 266 -24.63 -5.35 16.54
N THR A 267 -25.92 -5.70 16.45
CA THR A 267 -26.42 -6.65 15.47
C THR A 267 -27.04 -5.90 14.29
N ASN A 268 -26.42 -6.01 13.12
CA ASN A 268 -26.95 -5.55 11.85
C ASN A 268 -27.91 -6.62 11.27
N LYS A 269 -29.06 -6.19 10.74
CA LYS A 269 -30.08 -7.10 10.18
C LYS A 269 -29.59 -7.85 8.93
N GLU A 270 -28.68 -7.25 8.17
CA GLU A 270 -28.21 -7.78 6.90
C GLU A 270 -26.93 -8.62 7.07
N TYR A 271 -26.03 -8.21 7.97
CA TYR A 271 -24.68 -8.79 8.09
C TYR A 271 -24.39 -9.47 9.45
N GLY A 272 -25.36 -9.50 10.36
CA GLY A 272 -25.20 -10.11 11.69
C GLY A 272 -24.42 -9.22 12.66
N PHE A 273 -23.61 -9.83 13.53
CA PHE A 273 -22.80 -9.10 14.51
C PHE A 273 -21.75 -8.23 13.79
N SER A 274 -21.71 -6.96 14.17
CA SER A 274 -20.81 -5.95 13.62
C SER A 274 -20.23 -5.11 14.74
N TYR A 275 -19.08 -4.48 14.49
CA TYR A 275 -18.54 -3.44 15.36
C TYR A 275 -18.04 -2.25 14.54
N ARG A 276 -17.91 -1.09 15.20
CA ARG A 276 -17.39 0.14 14.60
C ARG A 276 -16.13 0.65 15.27
N LEU A 277 -15.24 1.19 14.45
CA LEU A 277 -14.05 1.93 14.86
C LEU A 277 -14.07 3.32 14.24
N GLU A 278 -13.41 4.28 14.87
CA GLU A 278 -13.03 5.56 14.26
C GLU A 278 -12.23 5.33 12.97
N TYR A 279 -12.54 6.10 11.91
CA TYR A 279 -11.74 6.11 10.69
C TYR A 279 -10.49 6.98 10.89
N LEU A 280 -9.31 6.37 10.78
CA LEU A 280 -8.04 7.09 10.91
C LEU A 280 -7.46 7.39 9.52
N TYR A 281 -7.19 8.67 9.25
CA TYR A 281 -6.52 9.14 8.04
C TYR A 281 -4.99 8.97 8.13
N TYR A 282 -4.56 7.73 8.38
CA TYR A 282 -3.16 7.35 8.46
C TYR A 282 -2.83 6.32 7.39
N THR A 283 -1.56 6.28 6.98
CA THR A 283 -1.09 5.29 6.02
C THR A 283 -0.66 4.01 6.74
N ALA A 284 -1.05 2.86 6.19
CA ALA A 284 -0.62 1.57 6.67
C ALA A 284 0.86 1.31 6.34
N LEU A 285 1.58 0.68 7.26
CA LEU A 285 3.03 0.45 7.12
C LEU A 285 3.37 -0.40 5.90
N ASN A 286 2.47 -1.26 5.42
CA ASN A 286 2.72 -2.06 4.22
C ASN A 286 2.86 -1.17 2.99
N GLU A 287 2.03 -0.13 2.87
CA GLU A 287 2.09 0.81 1.76
C GLU A 287 3.36 1.67 1.85
N LEU A 288 3.72 2.14 3.04
CA LEU A 288 4.97 2.88 3.25
C LEU A 288 6.21 2.02 2.95
N PHE A 289 6.20 0.76 3.42
CA PHE A 289 7.31 -0.16 3.24
C PHE A 289 7.53 -0.47 1.76
N VAL A 290 6.46 -0.83 1.04
CA VAL A 290 6.56 -1.19 -0.36
C VAL A 290 6.80 0.04 -1.23
N PHE A 291 5.92 1.04 -1.14
CA PHE A 291 5.82 2.13 -2.11
C PHE A 291 6.51 3.42 -1.66
N GLY A 292 6.66 3.66 -0.36
CA GLY A 292 7.34 4.85 0.17
C GLY A 292 8.84 4.88 -0.15
N ASN A 293 9.44 6.07 -0.12
CA ASN A 293 10.87 6.34 -0.29
C ASN A 293 11.43 7.06 0.96
N LEU A 294 11.14 6.49 2.13
CA LEU A 294 11.51 7.07 3.42
C LEU A 294 12.98 6.74 3.79
N PRO A 295 13.70 7.69 4.41
CA PRO A 295 15.06 7.43 4.86
C PRO A 295 15.09 6.44 6.04
N THR A 296 16.23 5.77 6.23
CA THR A 296 16.44 4.80 7.30
C THR A 296 16.16 5.38 8.70
N SER A 297 16.45 6.66 8.94
CA SER A 297 16.15 7.33 10.21
C SER A 297 14.66 7.33 10.55
N THR A 298 13.79 7.56 9.56
CA THR A 298 12.34 7.50 9.73
C THR A 298 11.90 6.06 10.00
N TRP A 299 12.46 5.08 9.28
CA TRP A 299 12.20 3.67 9.58
C TRP A 299 12.61 3.27 10.99
N ASN A 300 13.74 3.78 11.49
CA ASN A 300 14.16 3.53 12.87
C ASN A 300 13.14 4.05 13.90
N GLN A 301 12.51 5.20 13.63
CA GLN A 301 11.44 5.74 14.47
C GLN A 301 10.18 4.86 14.40
N ILE A 302 9.77 4.46 13.19
CA ILE A 302 8.63 3.56 12.98
C ILE A 302 8.85 2.24 13.73
N LEU A 303 10.00 1.60 13.55
CA LEU A 303 10.35 0.36 14.25
C LEU A 303 10.33 0.54 15.77
N SER A 304 10.91 1.62 16.28
CA SER A 304 10.89 1.91 17.72
C SER A 304 9.46 2.06 18.25
N SER A 305 8.56 2.65 17.46
CA SER A 305 7.14 2.80 17.79
C SER A 305 6.41 1.44 17.82
N CYS A 306 6.67 0.58 16.83
CA CYS A 306 6.15 -0.79 16.82
C CYS A 306 6.64 -1.59 18.05
N LEU A 307 7.93 -1.53 18.36
CA LEU A 307 8.48 -2.25 19.50
C LEU A 307 7.96 -1.70 20.83
N LYS A 308 7.71 -0.39 20.93
CA LYS A 308 7.08 0.19 22.13
C LYS A 308 5.68 -0.37 22.39
N PHE A 309 4.90 -0.65 21.34
CA PHE A 309 3.60 -1.32 21.47
C PHE A 309 3.76 -2.75 22.00
N ILE A 310 4.71 -3.52 21.45
CA ILE A 310 5.01 -4.90 21.92
C ILE A 310 5.54 -4.91 23.36
N GLU A 311 6.32 -3.91 23.78
CA GLU A 311 6.73 -3.80 25.20
C GLU A 311 5.53 -3.59 26.13
N LEU A 312 4.50 -2.85 25.70
CA LEU A 312 3.27 -2.70 26.48
C LEU A 312 2.51 -4.03 26.55
N GLU A 313 2.36 -4.73 25.41
CA GLU A 313 1.79 -6.08 25.36
C GLU A 313 2.45 -6.99 26.39
N LYS A 314 3.79 -7.07 26.35
CA LYS A 314 4.61 -7.86 27.28
C LYS A 314 4.41 -7.48 28.74
N SER A 315 4.20 -6.19 29.04
CA SER A 315 4.00 -5.72 30.42
C SER A 315 2.61 -6.06 30.98
N GLU A 316 1.61 -6.21 30.11
CA GLU A 316 0.23 -6.54 30.46
C GLU A 316 0.05 -8.07 30.50
N SER A 317 0.62 -8.68 31.54
CA SER A 317 0.56 -10.14 31.75
C SER A 317 -0.76 -10.60 32.39
N SER A 318 -1.17 -11.81 32.04
CA SER A 318 -2.21 -12.56 32.75
C SER A 318 -1.61 -13.34 33.93
N GLU A 319 -2.46 -13.90 34.80
CA GLU A 319 -2.00 -14.82 35.87
C GLU A 319 -1.71 -16.25 35.35
N LYS A 320 -1.98 -16.54 34.08
CA LYS A 320 -1.84 -17.88 33.50
C LYS A 320 -0.50 -18.03 32.78
N THR A 321 0.12 -19.20 32.95
CA THR A 321 1.25 -19.65 32.12
C THR A 321 0.72 -20.71 31.17
N GLU A 322 0.85 -20.48 29.86
CA GLU A 322 0.31 -21.37 28.83
C GLU A 322 1.36 -21.58 27.73
N THR A 323 1.27 -22.69 27.01
CA THR A 323 2.17 -23.05 25.89
C THR A 323 1.59 -22.61 24.55
N ILE A 324 0.97 -21.43 24.50
CA ILE A 324 0.24 -20.91 23.32
C ILE A 324 1.15 -20.82 22.10
N LEU A 325 2.45 -20.58 22.31
CA LEU A 325 3.40 -20.44 21.22
C LEU A 325 3.58 -21.74 20.40
N ASP A 326 3.52 -22.90 21.05
CA ASP A 326 3.62 -24.20 20.39
C ASP A 326 2.37 -24.50 19.54
N GLU A 327 1.19 -24.02 19.96
CA GLU A 327 -0.05 -24.12 19.19
C GLU A 327 -0.10 -23.12 18.02
N LEU A 328 0.58 -21.97 18.16
CA LEU A 328 0.65 -20.94 17.12
C LEU A 328 1.69 -21.26 16.04
N PHE A 329 2.75 -21.97 16.41
CA PHE A 329 3.72 -22.60 15.51
C PHE A 329 3.50 -24.12 15.52
N GLY A 330 4.46 -24.94 15.07
CA GLY A 330 4.42 -26.40 15.24
C GLY A 330 3.14 -27.05 14.69
N ASP A 331 2.22 -27.41 15.58
CA ASP A 331 0.96 -28.11 15.32
C ASP A 331 0.17 -27.49 14.17
N LYS A 332 -0.03 -26.16 14.22
CA LYS A 332 -0.77 -25.43 13.19
C LYS A 332 -0.06 -25.47 11.84
N THR A 333 1.27 -25.41 11.85
CA THR A 333 2.07 -25.49 10.62
C THR A 333 1.96 -26.89 10.01
N GLU A 334 2.12 -27.94 10.81
CA GLU A 334 2.06 -29.32 10.35
C GLU A 334 0.71 -29.63 9.70
N GLN A 335 -0.40 -29.26 10.36
CA GLN A 335 -1.74 -29.45 9.82
C GLN A 335 -1.91 -28.76 8.45
N ARG A 336 -1.57 -27.46 8.36
CA ARG A 336 -1.76 -26.67 7.13
C ARG A 336 -0.82 -27.09 6.00
N VAL A 337 0.40 -27.52 6.33
CA VAL A 337 1.32 -28.06 5.33
C VAL A 337 0.78 -29.38 4.76
N GLN A 338 0.24 -30.26 5.60
CA GLN A 338 -0.39 -31.50 5.13
C GLN A 338 -1.53 -31.21 4.16
N GLU A 339 -2.42 -30.26 4.49
CA GLU A 339 -3.49 -29.80 3.59
C GLU A 339 -2.95 -29.29 2.24
N TYR A 340 -1.89 -28.47 2.27
CA TYR A 340 -1.24 -27.95 1.06
C TYR A 340 -0.62 -29.07 0.21
N CYS A 341 0.10 -29.99 0.85
CA CYS A 341 0.77 -31.14 0.21
C CYS A 341 -0.22 -32.07 -0.48
N VAL A 342 -1.34 -32.40 0.19
CA VAL A 342 -2.42 -33.21 -0.39
C VAL A 342 -3.01 -32.50 -1.61
N THR A 343 -3.31 -31.22 -1.49
CA THR A 343 -3.91 -30.42 -2.58
C THR A 343 -3.02 -30.34 -3.83
N HIS A 344 -1.70 -30.29 -3.65
CA HIS A 344 -0.73 -30.11 -4.74
C HIS A 344 0.00 -31.40 -5.13
N ASN A 345 -0.34 -32.54 -4.54
CA ASN A 345 0.34 -33.82 -4.73
C ASN A 345 1.87 -33.72 -4.53
N ILE A 346 2.28 -33.12 -3.41
CA ILE A 346 3.68 -32.94 -3.01
C ILE A 346 3.97 -33.85 -1.82
N GLN A 347 5.10 -34.57 -1.83
CA GLN A 347 5.55 -35.33 -0.66
C GLN A 347 6.43 -34.46 0.24
N LEU A 348 6.27 -34.57 1.57
CA LEU A 348 7.01 -33.76 2.54
C LEU A 348 8.53 -33.88 2.42
N ASN A 349 9.01 -35.10 2.12
CA ASN A 349 10.43 -35.44 2.00
C ASN A 349 10.99 -35.20 0.60
N GLU A 350 10.16 -34.75 -0.34
CA GLU A 350 10.58 -34.44 -1.69
C GLU A 350 11.54 -33.25 -1.69
N LYS A 351 12.65 -33.40 -2.41
CA LYS A 351 13.70 -32.38 -2.47
C LYS A 351 13.37 -31.36 -3.55
N TRP A 352 13.53 -30.09 -3.20
CA TRP A 352 13.38 -28.94 -4.05
C TRP A 352 14.72 -28.22 -4.18
N ASN A 353 15.14 -27.96 -5.41
CA ASN A 353 16.35 -27.22 -5.71
C ASN A 353 16.01 -25.73 -5.77
N TYR A 354 16.48 -24.97 -4.78
CA TYR A 354 16.22 -23.54 -4.71
C TYR A 354 17.35 -22.75 -5.37
N ASN A 355 17.02 -21.98 -6.40
CA ASN A 355 17.92 -21.11 -7.18
C ASN A 355 19.23 -21.78 -7.64
N GLN A 356 19.24 -23.11 -7.78
CA GLN A 356 20.44 -23.92 -8.02
C GLN A 356 21.55 -23.77 -6.95
N GLU A 357 21.21 -23.26 -5.76
CA GLU A 357 22.16 -23.00 -4.68
C GLU A 357 22.15 -24.11 -3.63
N PHE A 358 20.98 -24.66 -3.31
CA PHE A 358 20.83 -25.76 -2.36
C PHE A 358 19.59 -26.61 -2.65
N SER A 359 19.52 -27.79 -2.04
CA SER A 359 18.39 -28.70 -2.14
C SER A 359 17.85 -29.03 -0.75
N ALA A 360 16.55 -28.83 -0.53
CA ALA A 360 15.89 -29.10 0.75
C ALA A 360 14.45 -29.60 0.52
N SER A 361 13.91 -30.29 1.52
CA SER A 361 12.52 -30.73 1.55
C SER A 361 11.69 -29.86 2.48
N ILE A 362 10.37 -29.92 2.37
CA ILE A 362 9.47 -29.24 3.31
C ILE A 362 9.71 -29.78 4.74
N SER A 363 9.98 -31.08 4.86
CA SER A 363 10.36 -31.70 6.14
C SER A 363 11.64 -31.10 6.73
N ASP A 364 12.65 -30.81 5.90
CA ASP A 364 13.89 -30.18 6.38
C ASP A 364 13.60 -28.77 6.92
N LEU A 365 12.79 -27.99 6.20
CA LEU A 365 12.36 -26.65 6.61
C LEU A 365 11.63 -26.68 7.96
N ILE A 366 10.68 -27.61 8.13
CA ILE A 366 9.93 -27.79 9.38
C ILE A 366 10.88 -28.19 10.52
N GLN A 367 11.70 -29.22 10.33
CA GLN A 367 12.59 -29.74 11.37
C GLN A 367 13.59 -28.68 11.85
N VAL A 368 14.26 -28.00 10.92
CA VAL A 368 15.26 -26.98 11.26
C VAL A 368 14.60 -25.76 11.92
N SER A 369 13.43 -25.33 11.44
CA SER A 369 12.73 -24.22 12.07
C SER A 369 12.24 -24.59 13.47
N GLN A 370 11.62 -25.75 13.68
CA GLN A 370 11.19 -26.23 15.00
C GLN A 370 12.35 -26.28 16.00
N ALA A 371 13.52 -26.80 15.59
CA ALA A 371 14.71 -26.87 16.43
C ALA A 371 15.26 -25.49 16.86
N ASN A 372 14.88 -24.42 16.15
CA ASN A 372 15.34 -23.06 16.41
C ASN A 372 14.22 -22.15 16.92
N LEU A 373 13.02 -22.66 17.26
CA LEU A 373 11.97 -21.86 17.89
C LEU A 373 12.37 -21.46 19.33
N PRO A 374 11.88 -20.31 19.82
CA PRO A 374 12.06 -19.95 21.23
C PRO A 374 11.27 -20.90 22.16
N SER A 375 11.73 -21.05 23.41
CA SER A 375 11.07 -21.90 24.43
C SER A 375 9.62 -21.46 24.67
N SER A 376 8.68 -22.41 24.73
CA SER A 376 7.25 -22.13 24.77
C SER A 376 6.68 -21.74 26.12
N LYS A 377 7.36 -22.03 27.23
CA LYS A 377 6.86 -21.72 28.58
C LYS A 377 7.04 -20.25 28.91
N GLN A 378 5.96 -19.48 28.81
CA GLN A 378 5.92 -18.09 29.23
C GLN A 378 4.54 -17.73 29.81
N VAL A 379 4.52 -16.71 30.68
CA VAL A 379 3.29 -16.11 31.17
C VAL A 379 2.55 -15.48 29.99
N SER A 380 1.26 -15.78 29.83
CA SER A 380 0.48 -15.21 28.73
C SER A 380 0.35 -13.70 28.92
N THR A 381 0.57 -12.94 27.85
CA THR A 381 0.53 -11.47 27.83
C THR A 381 -0.54 -10.99 26.88
N VAL A 382 -0.91 -9.71 26.91
CA VAL A 382 -1.74 -9.16 25.83
C VAL A 382 -1.05 -9.44 24.49
N MET A 383 -1.85 -9.77 23.47
CA MET A 383 -1.38 -10.11 22.14
C MET A 383 -2.39 -9.57 21.12
N HIS A 384 -1.90 -8.82 20.13
CA HIS A 384 -2.65 -8.48 18.93
C HIS A 384 -2.94 -9.73 18.09
N GLY A 385 -1.93 -10.57 17.86
CA GLY A 385 -2.04 -11.88 17.20
C GLY A 385 -2.02 -11.84 15.67
N ASP A 386 -1.95 -10.65 15.09
CA ASP A 386 -1.73 -10.42 13.66
C ASP A 386 -1.01 -9.08 13.40
N PHE A 387 0.01 -8.77 14.20
CA PHE A 387 0.74 -7.49 14.16
C PHE A 387 1.72 -7.38 12.96
N CYS A 388 1.21 -7.56 11.74
CA CYS A 388 1.94 -7.34 10.49
C CYS A 388 1.67 -5.94 9.95
N PHE A 389 2.50 -5.46 9.03
CA PHE A 389 2.45 -4.08 8.51
C PHE A 389 1.11 -3.64 7.91
N SER A 390 0.30 -4.55 7.34
CA SER A 390 -1.03 -4.20 6.84
C SER A 390 -2.03 -3.82 7.95
N ASN A 391 -1.75 -4.27 9.18
CA ASN A 391 -2.58 -4.06 10.36
C ASN A 391 -2.03 -2.94 11.27
N ILE A 392 -1.03 -2.20 10.79
CA ILE A 392 -0.36 -1.12 11.53
C ILE A 392 -0.44 0.15 10.70
N LEU A 393 -1.18 1.13 11.18
CA LEU A 393 -1.18 2.50 10.66
C LEU A 393 -0.14 3.33 11.39
N TYR A 394 0.43 4.35 10.74
CA TYR A 394 1.43 5.22 11.36
C TYR A 394 1.01 6.68 11.33
N ASP A 395 1.03 7.32 12.50
CA ASP A 395 0.84 8.75 12.67
C ASP A 395 2.21 9.43 12.75
N PHE A 396 2.60 10.12 11.67
CA PHE A 396 3.84 10.88 11.60
C PHE A 396 3.87 12.06 12.59
N ARG A 397 2.72 12.64 12.93
CA ARG A 397 2.64 13.81 13.82
C ARG A 397 2.95 13.44 15.26
N THR A 398 2.44 12.29 15.72
CA THR A 398 2.70 11.79 17.09
C THR A 398 3.80 10.74 17.16
N SER A 399 4.36 10.32 16.02
CA SER A 399 5.32 9.22 15.87
C SER A 399 4.83 7.93 16.54
N ARG A 400 3.56 7.61 16.33
CA ARG A 400 2.88 6.49 17.00
C ARG A 400 2.24 5.54 15.99
N VAL A 401 2.32 4.25 16.29
CA VAL A 401 1.52 3.24 15.59
C VAL A 401 0.09 3.19 16.10
N LYS A 402 -0.83 2.87 15.19
CA LYS A 402 -2.23 2.56 15.46
C LYS A 402 -2.54 1.17 14.90
N THR A 403 -3.02 0.26 15.73
CA THR A 403 -3.25 -1.14 15.36
C THR A 403 -4.73 -1.40 15.10
N ILE A 404 -4.97 -2.22 14.09
CA ILE A 404 -6.29 -2.64 13.65
C ILE A 404 -6.28 -4.13 13.38
N ASP A 405 -7.46 -4.75 13.28
CA ASP A 405 -7.62 -6.16 12.95
C ASP A 405 -6.86 -7.14 13.88
N PRO A 406 -7.07 -7.06 15.21
CA PRO A 406 -6.52 -8.03 16.15
C PRO A 406 -7.12 -9.41 15.92
N ARG A 407 -6.49 -10.45 16.46
CA ARG A 407 -7.01 -11.82 16.39
C ARG A 407 -8.11 -12.07 17.42
N GLY A 408 -7.92 -11.65 18.66
CA GLY A 408 -8.89 -11.75 19.77
C GLY A 408 -9.36 -13.15 20.17
N ILE A 409 -8.77 -14.21 19.60
CA ILE A 409 -9.18 -15.60 19.80
C ILE A 409 -7.95 -16.53 19.87
N SER A 410 -7.93 -17.42 20.86
CA SER A 410 -6.89 -18.43 21.04
C SER A 410 -6.95 -19.51 19.94
N PRO A 411 -5.91 -20.35 19.79
CA PRO A 411 -5.98 -21.53 18.92
C PRO A 411 -7.09 -22.52 19.33
N SER A 412 -7.41 -22.60 20.62
CA SER A 412 -8.51 -23.41 21.16
C SER A 412 -9.92 -22.84 20.90
N GLY A 413 -10.02 -21.63 20.34
CA GLY A 413 -11.30 -20.98 20.02
C GLY A 413 -11.88 -20.13 21.17
N GLU A 414 -11.14 -19.93 22.25
CA GLU A 414 -11.53 -19.06 23.35
C GLU A 414 -11.34 -17.59 22.97
N ILE A 415 -12.37 -16.76 23.18
CA ILE A 415 -12.25 -15.31 23.02
C ILE A 415 -11.40 -14.76 24.15
N THR A 416 -10.26 -14.16 23.81
CA THR A 416 -9.29 -13.65 24.78
C THR A 416 -8.39 -12.60 24.13
N ILE A 417 -7.90 -11.66 24.95
CA ILE A 417 -6.84 -10.72 24.56
C ILE A 417 -5.44 -11.25 24.85
N TYR A 418 -5.35 -12.36 25.58
CA TYR A 418 -4.10 -12.91 26.06
C TYR A 418 -3.56 -13.98 25.08
N GLY A 419 -2.24 -14.02 24.97
CA GLY A 419 -1.48 -14.84 24.06
C GLY A 419 0.00 -14.76 24.42
N ASP A 420 0.85 -14.73 23.39
CA ASP A 420 2.29 -14.58 23.56
C ASP A 420 2.79 -13.44 22.66
N TYR A 421 3.29 -12.35 23.25
CA TYR A 421 3.80 -11.19 22.51
C TYR A 421 4.88 -11.56 21.48
N ARG A 422 5.60 -12.67 21.68
CA ARG A 422 6.64 -13.13 20.73
C ARG A 422 6.03 -13.52 19.39
N TYR A 423 4.76 -13.91 19.37
CA TYR A 423 4.03 -14.10 18.13
C TYR A 423 3.83 -12.79 17.37
N ASP A 424 3.58 -11.67 18.06
CA ASP A 424 3.51 -10.36 17.42
C ASP A 424 4.88 -9.82 17.00
N VAL A 425 5.97 -10.16 17.72
CA VAL A 425 7.33 -9.98 17.21
C VAL A 425 7.53 -10.76 15.90
N ALA A 426 7.05 -12.00 15.83
CA ALA A 426 7.11 -12.81 14.62
C ALA A 426 6.26 -12.21 13.48
N LYS A 427 5.06 -11.71 13.76
CA LYS A 427 4.20 -11.05 12.77
C LYS A 427 4.78 -9.74 12.25
N LEU A 428 5.44 -8.96 13.10
CA LEU A 428 6.18 -7.78 12.67
C LEU A 428 7.37 -8.16 11.80
N SER A 429 8.11 -9.19 12.21
CA SER A 429 9.22 -9.76 11.43
C SER A 429 8.76 -10.37 10.09
N HIS A 430 7.50 -10.77 9.98
CA HIS A 430 6.90 -11.33 8.76
C HIS A 430 6.89 -10.32 7.63
N SER A 431 6.56 -9.08 7.96
CA SER A 431 6.63 -7.96 7.04
C SER A 431 8.07 -7.56 6.72
N ILE A 432 8.92 -7.45 7.74
CA ILE A 432 10.29 -6.88 7.59
C ILE A 432 11.30 -7.87 7.01
N LEU A 433 11.47 -9.04 7.64
CA LEU A 433 12.45 -10.06 7.25
C LEU A 433 11.84 -11.06 6.26
N GLY A 434 10.58 -11.42 6.51
CA GLY A 434 9.80 -12.28 5.64
C GLY A 434 9.52 -11.65 4.28
N MET A 435 9.51 -10.31 4.19
CA MET A 435 9.14 -9.56 2.97
C MET A 435 7.73 -9.91 2.49
N TYR A 436 6.82 -10.23 3.42
CA TYR A 436 5.46 -10.65 3.10
C TYR A 436 4.72 -9.59 2.27
N ASP A 437 4.70 -8.34 2.72
CA ASP A 437 3.99 -7.24 2.06
C ASP A 437 4.56 -6.97 0.66
N TRP A 438 5.85 -7.25 0.46
CA TRP A 438 6.51 -7.19 -0.84
C TRP A 438 5.94 -8.21 -1.83
N ILE A 439 5.68 -9.43 -1.35
CA ILE A 439 5.03 -10.49 -2.14
C ILE A 439 3.55 -10.15 -2.37
N ILE A 440 2.84 -9.65 -1.37
CA ILE A 440 1.43 -9.25 -1.53
C ILE A 440 1.28 -8.14 -2.58
N ALA A 441 2.23 -7.21 -2.65
CA ALA A 441 2.26 -6.15 -3.66
C ALA A 441 2.72 -6.61 -5.06
N GLY A 442 3.15 -7.86 -5.24
CA GLY A 442 3.56 -8.39 -6.54
C GLY A 442 5.01 -8.14 -6.93
N ASN A 443 5.87 -7.71 -6.00
CA ASN A 443 7.27 -7.37 -6.28
C ASN A 443 8.20 -8.59 -6.23
N TYR A 444 7.90 -9.59 -7.06
CA TYR A 444 8.66 -10.84 -7.12
C TYR A 444 8.57 -11.49 -8.50
N ASN A 445 9.61 -12.25 -8.84
CA ASN A 445 9.59 -13.22 -9.91
C ASN A 445 9.64 -14.61 -9.32
N VAL A 446 8.75 -15.48 -9.79
CA VAL A 446 8.71 -16.88 -9.37
C VAL A 446 8.44 -17.77 -10.57
N ASP A 447 9.31 -18.75 -10.77
CA ASP A 447 9.05 -19.90 -11.61
C ASP A 447 9.33 -21.18 -10.83
N ILE A 448 8.42 -22.13 -10.95
CA ILE A 448 8.54 -23.43 -10.30
C ILE A 448 8.22 -24.47 -11.36
N ASN A 449 9.26 -25.16 -11.81
CA ASN A 449 9.15 -26.24 -12.78
C ASN A 449 9.67 -27.54 -12.16
N HIS A 450 8.83 -28.58 -12.15
CA HIS A 450 9.05 -29.82 -11.43
C HIS A 450 9.38 -29.57 -9.93
N ARG A 451 10.68 -29.57 -9.59
CA ARG A 451 11.22 -29.31 -8.25
C ARG A 451 12.33 -28.27 -8.23
N ASP A 452 12.52 -27.57 -9.33
CA ASP A 452 13.42 -26.43 -9.41
C ASP A 452 12.62 -25.15 -9.14
N ILE A 453 13.05 -24.42 -8.12
CA ILE A 453 12.48 -23.13 -7.72
C ILE A 453 13.42 -22.04 -8.21
N GLN A 454 12.92 -21.15 -9.06
CA GLN A 454 13.56 -19.86 -9.35
C GLN A 454 12.74 -18.77 -8.69
N PHE A 455 13.34 -18.06 -7.75
CA PHE A 455 12.66 -17.03 -6.98
C PHE A 455 13.58 -15.87 -6.63
N GLU A 456 13.07 -14.67 -6.86
CA GLU A 456 13.72 -13.42 -6.49
C GLU A 456 12.69 -12.39 -6.04
N LEU A 457 13.14 -11.52 -5.14
CA LEU A 457 12.39 -10.34 -4.70
C LEU A 457 13.04 -9.11 -5.30
N ASN A 458 12.28 -8.37 -6.10
CA ASN A 458 12.77 -7.18 -6.79
C ASN A 458 13.07 -6.08 -5.76
N GLY A 459 14.20 -5.38 -5.85
CA GLY A 459 14.48 -4.26 -4.95
C GLY A 459 14.77 -4.63 -3.48
N LEU A 460 15.15 -5.88 -3.18
CA LEU A 460 15.46 -6.37 -1.82
C LEU A 460 16.46 -5.48 -1.04
N ASN A 461 17.39 -4.83 -1.75
CA ASN A 461 18.42 -3.99 -1.14
C ASN A 461 17.86 -2.73 -0.45
N LYS A 462 16.67 -2.26 -0.84
CA LYS A 462 16.05 -1.03 -0.33
C LYS A 462 15.95 -1.02 1.21
N HIS A 463 15.64 -2.18 1.81
CA HIS A 463 15.33 -2.29 3.24
C HIS A 463 16.40 -2.99 4.06
N LYS A 464 17.58 -3.25 3.48
CA LYS A 464 18.64 -4.02 4.14
C LYS A 464 19.06 -3.44 5.49
N GLU A 465 19.20 -2.12 5.59
CA GLU A 465 19.58 -1.46 6.85
C GLU A 465 18.43 -1.48 7.88
N THR A 466 17.18 -1.32 7.43
CA THR A 466 15.99 -1.46 8.26
C THR A 466 15.88 -2.86 8.85
N GLN A 467 16.12 -3.91 8.04
CA GLN A 467 16.12 -5.30 8.48
C GLN A 467 17.21 -5.57 9.53
N LYS A 468 18.44 -5.08 9.29
CA LYS A 468 19.54 -5.20 10.24
C LYS A 468 19.22 -4.50 11.57
N THR A 469 18.69 -3.28 11.49
CA THR A 469 18.30 -2.51 12.68
C THR A 469 17.19 -3.22 13.46
N PHE A 470 16.20 -3.77 12.77
CA PHE A 470 15.13 -4.54 13.39
C PHE A 470 15.67 -5.74 14.20
N VAL A 471 16.55 -6.56 13.60
CA VAL A 471 17.15 -7.72 14.29
C VAL A 471 17.92 -7.28 15.55
N LEU A 472 18.71 -6.21 15.45
CA LEU A 472 19.48 -5.68 16.58
C LEU A 472 18.56 -5.19 17.71
N LEU A 473 17.50 -4.46 17.38
CA LEU A 473 16.54 -3.98 18.37
C LEU A 473 15.79 -5.14 19.03
N VAL A 474 15.33 -6.12 18.26
CA VAL A 474 14.62 -7.27 18.80
C VAL A 474 15.50 -8.10 19.73
N MET A 475 16.75 -8.33 19.35
CA MET A 475 17.72 -9.02 20.21
C MET A 475 17.95 -8.24 21.51
N LYS A 476 18.12 -6.91 21.43
CA LYS A 476 18.35 -6.05 22.59
C LYS A 476 17.16 -6.03 23.57
N HIS A 477 15.93 -5.97 23.05
CA HIS A 477 14.72 -5.77 23.84
C HIS A 477 14.12 -7.08 24.37
N TYR A 478 14.20 -8.15 23.58
CA TYR A 478 13.51 -9.41 23.87
C TYR A 478 14.44 -10.62 23.99
N GLY A 479 15.73 -10.47 23.69
CA GLY A 479 16.68 -11.59 23.67
C GLY A 479 16.41 -12.61 22.56
N ILE A 480 15.59 -12.26 21.57
CA ILE A 480 15.24 -13.14 20.45
C ILE A 480 16.30 -12.99 19.37
N LYS A 481 16.99 -14.10 19.06
CA LYS A 481 18.06 -14.14 18.06
C LYS A 481 17.52 -14.12 16.63
N ALA A 482 18.35 -13.71 15.67
CA ALA A 482 18.02 -13.74 14.24
C ALA A 482 17.55 -15.13 13.77
N LYS A 483 18.25 -16.19 14.19
CA LYS A 483 17.91 -17.58 13.89
C LYS A 483 16.49 -17.95 14.34
N GLN A 484 16.07 -17.47 15.51
CA GLN A 484 14.72 -17.68 16.05
C GLN A 484 13.67 -16.90 15.27
N LEU A 485 13.99 -15.66 14.84
CA LEU A 485 13.11 -14.88 13.97
C LEU A 485 12.87 -15.60 12.63
N TYR A 486 13.92 -16.06 11.97
CA TYR A 486 13.78 -16.80 10.71
C TYR A 486 13.06 -18.13 10.89
N ALA A 487 13.27 -18.82 12.01
CA ALA A 487 12.55 -20.05 12.34
C ALA A 487 11.03 -19.80 12.44
N MET A 488 10.62 -18.78 13.19
CA MET A 488 9.22 -18.38 13.27
C MET A 488 8.66 -17.97 11.89
N GLN A 489 9.47 -17.34 11.03
CA GLN A 489 9.02 -17.01 9.68
C GLN A 489 8.77 -18.22 8.81
N ILE A 490 9.64 -19.23 8.82
CA ILE A 490 9.42 -20.46 8.06
C ILE A 490 8.07 -21.08 8.45
N GLN A 491 7.79 -21.14 9.75
CA GLN A 491 6.51 -21.63 10.29
C GLN A 491 5.32 -20.79 9.79
N LEU A 492 5.41 -19.46 9.82
CA LEU A 492 4.36 -18.57 9.31
C LEU A 492 4.12 -18.77 7.81
N PHE A 493 5.17 -18.75 6.98
CA PHE A 493 5.06 -18.89 5.53
C PHE A 493 4.50 -20.25 5.11
N LEU A 494 4.91 -21.33 5.77
CA LEU A 494 4.37 -22.67 5.51
C LEU A 494 2.91 -22.80 5.94
N SER A 495 2.56 -22.31 7.14
CA SER A 495 1.20 -22.43 7.67
C SER A 495 0.17 -21.59 6.92
N MET A 496 0.58 -20.55 6.18
CA MET A 496 -0.36 -19.71 5.42
C MET A 496 -0.59 -20.15 3.98
N LEU A 497 0.15 -21.14 3.46
CA LEU A 497 0.01 -21.57 2.06
C LEU A 497 -1.44 -21.94 1.68
N PRO A 498 -2.20 -22.72 2.47
CA PRO A 498 -3.60 -23.02 2.12
C PRO A 498 -4.51 -21.80 2.07
N LEU A 499 -4.17 -20.72 2.80
CA LEU A 499 -4.98 -19.51 2.90
C LEU A 499 -4.86 -18.60 1.67
N HIS A 500 -3.87 -18.82 0.81
CA HIS A 500 -3.62 -18.02 -0.39
C HIS A 500 -3.90 -18.79 -1.69
N ALA A 501 -4.81 -19.77 -1.65
CA ALA A 501 -5.20 -20.55 -2.83
C ALA A 501 -5.94 -19.73 -3.91
N ASP A 502 -6.37 -18.50 -3.59
CA ASP A 502 -7.04 -17.57 -4.49
C ASP A 502 -6.13 -17.01 -5.59
N ASP A 503 -4.81 -16.96 -5.35
CA ASP A 503 -3.81 -16.53 -6.33
C ASP A 503 -2.66 -17.55 -6.38
N LYS A 504 -2.68 -18.40 -7.41
CA LYS A 504 -1.68 -19.46 -7.61
C LYS A 504 -0.26 -18.92 -7.74
N LYS A 505 -0.06 -17.78 -8.41
CA LYS A 505 1.29 -17.21 -8.61
C LYS A 505 1.83 -16.71 -7.28
N ARG A 506 0.99 -16.01 -6.50
CA ARG A 506 1.32 -15.57 -5.15
C ARG A 506 1.58 -16.75 -4.20
N GLN A 507 0.75 -17.79 -4.24
CA GLN A 507 0.94 -18.99 -3.42
C GLN A 507 2.29 -19.66 -3.71
N LYS A 508 2.69 -19.77 -4.99
CA LYS A 508 4.03 -20.25 -5.38
C LYS A 508 5.15 -19.36 -4.83
N ALA A 509 4.99 -18.04 -4.88
CA ALA A 509 5.98 -17.11 -4.33
C ALA A 509 6.11 -17.25 -2.81
N LEU A 510 5.00 -17.38 -2.08
CA LEU A 510 5.01 -17.61 -0.64
C LEU A 510 5.70 -18.93 -0.28
N PHE A 511 5.46 -20.00 -1.06
CA PHE A 511 6.15 -21.28 -0.93
C PHE A 511 7.66 -21.14 -1.17
N ALA A 512 8.06 -20.53 -2.29
CA ALA A 512 9.47 -20.30 -2.62
C ALA A 512 10.17 -19.41 -1.58
N ASN A 513 9.46 -18.44 -1.01
CA ASN A 513 9.99 -17.56 0.01
C ASN A 513 10.32 -18.29 1.32
N ALA A 514 9.62 -19.40 1.65
CA ALA A 514 10.01 -20.24 2.79
C ALA A 514 11.43 -20.82 2.61
N PHE A 515 11.82 -21.19 1.38
CA PHE A 515 13.17 -21.63 1.06
C PHE A 515 14.19 -20.48 1.12
N ARG A 516 13.82 -19.28 0.65
CA ARG A 516 14.65 -18.07 0.82
C ARG A 516 14.99 -17.85 2.30
N ILE A 517 13.99 -17.95 3.16
CA ILE A 517 14.14 -17.72 4.61
C ILE A 517 14.95 -18.86 5.24
N TYR A 518 14.74 -20.10 4.83
CA TYR A 518 15.56 -21.24 5.23
C TYR A 518 17.05 -21.02 4.92
N LYS A 519 17.37 -20.54 3.71
CA LYS A 519 18.73 -20.15 3.34
C LYS A 519 19.32 -19.09 4.27
N LEU A 520 18.52 -18.10 4.69
CA LEU A 520 18.96 -17.08 5.64
C LEU A 520 19.21 -17.67 7.02
N LEU A 521 18.30 -18.51 7.53
CA LEU A 521 18.46 -19.20 8.81
C LEU A 521 19.76 -20.01 8.86
N MET A 522 20.07 -20.75 7.79
CA MET A 522 21.28 -21.59 7.70
C MET A 522 22.59 -20.79 7.66
N LYS A 523 22.53 -19.47 7.39
CA LYS A 523 23.69 -18.57 7.42
C LYS A 523 23.89 -17.88 8.77
N GLU A 524 22.92 -17.98 9.68
CA GLU A 524 23.06 -17.47 11.05
C GLU A 524 23.76 -18.53 11.90
N ASP A 525 24.95 -18.19 12.42
CA ASP A 525 25.76 -19.07 13.28
C ASP A 525 25.06 -19.36 14.63
#